data_AF-A0A8T4EMF2-F1
#
_entry.id   AF-A0A8T4EMF2-F1
#
_cell.length_a   1.000
_cell.length_b   1.000
_cell.length_c   1.000
_cell.angle_alpha   90.00
_cell.angle_beta   90.00
_cell.angle_gamma   90.00
#
_symmetry.space_group_name_H-M   'P 1'
#
loop_
_entity.id
_entity.type
_entity.pdbx_description
1 polymer ?
#
loop_
_entity_poly.entity_id
_entity_poly.type
_entity_poly.pdbx_seq_one_letter_code
_entity_poly.pdbx_strand_id
1 'polypeptide(L)'
;MNPLMLILAFADFFAAVALLLLQYDFFPAKLALGAVAFLLLKGFLFFGDVASKADLIIGAYLLISILLDFHIFLHYVFAIYFVQKAILSLF
;
A
#
# COMPACT_ATOMS: atom_id res chain seq x y z
N MET A 1 1.66 -3.04 -23.04
CA MET A 1 1.25 -2.90 -21.63
C MET A 1 0.34 -1.70 -21.48
N ASN A 2 -0.79 -1.81 -20.78
CA ASN A 2 -1.72 -0.70 -20.62
C ASN A 2 -1.08 0.37 -19.71
N PRO A 3 -1.03 1.66 -20.10
CA PRO A 3 -0.43 2.72 -19.29
C PRO A 3 -1.03 2.81 -17.87
N LEU A 4 -2.31 2.44 -17.70
CA LEU A 4 -2.96 2.39 -16.39
C LEU A 4 -2.31 1.36 -15.45
N MET A 5 -1.97 0.16 -15.95
CA MET A 5 -1.36 -0.90 -15.15
C MET A 5 0.04 -0.50 -14.69
N LEU A 6 0.82 0.17 -15.54
CA LEU A 6 2.14 0.67 -15.19
C LEU A 6 2.04 1.67 -14.02
N ILE A 7 1.10 2.61 -14.09
CA ILE A 7 0.88 3.60 -13.02
C ILE A 7 0.49 2.90 -11.71
N LEU A 8 -0.42 1.93 -11.77
CA LEU A 8 -0.85 1.18 -10.59
C LEU A 8 0.28 0.33 -10.00
N ALA A 9 1.15 -0.25 -10.82
CA ALA A 9 2.31 -1.02 -10.38
C ALA A 9 3.34 -0.13 -9.67
N PHE A 10 3.65 1.04 -10.23
CA PHE A 10 4.54 2.01 -9.57
C PHE A 10 3.96 2.53 -8.26
N ALA A 11 2.65 2.76 -8.21
CA ALA A 11 1.99 3.21 -7.00
C ALA A 11 1.99 2.14 -5.90
N ASP A 12 1.79 0.86 -6.25
CA ASP A 12 1.94 -0.26 -5.29
C ASP A 12 3.38 -0.38 -4.78
N PHE A 13 4.37 -0.24 -5.67
CA PHE A 13 5.78 -0.22 -5.27
C PHE A 13 6.08 0.94 -4.32
N PHE A 14 5.57 2.14 -4.62
CA PHE A 14 5.71 3.29 -3.74
C PHE A 14 5.04 3.07 -2.38
N ALA A 15 3.87 2.44 -2.35
CA ALA A 15 3.19 2.08 -1.10
C ALA A 15 4.03 1.11 -0.26
N ALA A 16 4.69 0.12 -0.89
CA ALA A 16 5.60 -0.79 -0.22
C ALA A 16 6.80 -0.06 0.41
N VAL A 17 7.41 0.87 -0.33
CA VAL A 17 8.53 1.68 0.16
C VAL A 17 8.08 2.58 1.32
N ALA A 18 6.94 3.26 1.19
CA ALA A 18 6.38 4.10 2.24
C ALA A 18 6.11 3.31 3.54
N LEU A 19 5.60 2.09 3.41
CA LEU A 19 5.39 1.13 4.52
C LEU A 19 6.69 0.81 5.26
N LEU A 20 7.77 0.51 4.52
CA LEU A 20 9.07 0.20 5.13
C LEU A 20 9.68 1.45 5.78
N LEU A 21 9.58 2.61 5.14
CA LEU A 21 10.10 3.85 5.72
C LEU A 21 9.34 4.25 6.99
N LEU A 22 8.01 4.01 7.03
CA LEU A 22 7.20 4.18 8.24
C LEU A 22 7.63 3.22 9.35
N GLN A 23 8.00 1.98 9.03
CA GLN A 23 8.46 0.99 10.01
C GLN A 23 9.78 1.40 10.72
N TYR A 24 10.61 2.21 10.07
CA TYR A 24 11.90 2.66 10.62
C TYR A 24 11.89 4.11 11.12
N ASP A 25 10.71 4.74 11.24
CA ASP A 25 10.55 6.15 11.59
C ASP A 25 11.31 7.14 10.68
N PHE A 26 11.72 6.70 9.50
CA PHE A 26 12.38 7.54 8.50
C PHE A 26 11.39 8.32 7.63
N PHE A 27 10.08 8.04 7.76
CA PHE A 27 9.03 8.67 6.97
C PHE A 27 8.05 9.47 7.84
N PRO A 28 7.77 10.74 7.51
CA PRO A 28 6.70 11.48 8.15
C PRO A 28 5.35 10.77 7.97
N ALA A 29 4.61 10.57 9.05
CA ALA A 29 3.25 10.03 9.03
C ALA A 29 2.34 10.72 7.99
N LYS A 30 2.52 12.03 7.75
CA LYS A 30 1.80 12.80 6.72
C LYS A 30 1.97 12.24 5.31
N LEU A 31 3.15 11.72 4.97
CA LEU A 31 3.40 11.12 3.65
C LEU A 31 2.85 9.69 3.58
N ALA A 32 2.91 8.94 4.68
CA ALA A 32 2.28 7.63 4.78
C ALA A 32 0.75 7.70 4.62
N LEU A 33 0.11 8.77 5.09
CA LEU A 33 -1.31 9.04 4.84
C LEU A 33 -1.65 9.14 3.34
N GLY A 34 -0.72 9.63 2.50
CA GLY A 34 -0.90 9.66 1.06
C GLY A 34 -0.96 8.25 0.45
N ALA A 35 -0.09 7.35 0.90
CA ALA A 35 -0.12 5.94 0.49
C ALA A 35 -1.41 5.25 0.97
N VAL A 36 -1.85 5.53 2.20
CA VAL A 36 -3.13 5.02 2.73
C VAL A 36 -4.31 5.51 1.91
N ALA A 37 -4.38 6.81 1.62
CA ALA A 37 -5.46 7.38 0.81
C ALA A 37 -5.51 6.75 -0.58
N PHE A 38 -4.35 6.54 -1.21
CA PHE A 38 -4.25 5.84 -2.49
C PHE A 38 -4.79 4.41 -2.40
N LEU A 39 -4.37 3.62 -1.40
CA LEU A 39 -4.82 2.23 -1.22
C LEU A 39 -6.32 2.13 -0.98
N LEU A 40 -6.89 3.02 -0.18
CA LEU A 40 -8.33 3.07 0.07
C LEU A 40 -9.11 3.44 -1.20
N LEU A 41 -8.67 4.47 -1.93
CA LEU A 41 -9.31 4.88 -3.19
C LEU A 41 -9.22 3.78 -4.25
N LYS A 42 -8.06 3.16 -4.42
CA LYS A 42 -7.85 2.05 -5.35
C LYS A 42 -8.70 0.84 -4.97
N GLY A 43 -8.68 0.46 -3.69
CA GLY A 43 -9.47 -0.66 -3.19
C GLY A 43 -10.97 -0.46 -3.39
N PHE A 44 -11.45 0.78 -3.27
CA PHE A 44 -12.84 1.14 -3.53
C PHE A 44 -13.17 1.14 -5.04
N LEU A 45 -12.30 1.73 -5.87
CA LEU A 45 -12.51 1.83 -7.33
C LEU A 45 -12.57 0.45 -8.00
N PHE A 46 -11.77 -0.50 -7.50
CA PHE A 46 -11.65 -1.85 -8.05
C PHE A 46 -12.23 -2.93 -7.14
N PHE A 47 -13.24 -2.59 -6.31
CA PHE A 47 -13.79 -3.48 -5.28
C PHE A 47 -14.30 -4.85 -5.78
N GLY A 48 -14.53 -5.00 -7.08
CA GLY A 48 -14.87 -6.28 -7.71
C GLY A 48 -13.76 -7.34 -7.62
N ASP A 49 -12.51 -6.94 -7.43
CA ASP A 49 -11.35 -7.83 -7.36
C ASP A 49 -10.93 -8.15 -5.91
N VAL A 50 -10.52 -9.40 -5.67
CA VAL A 50 -10.01 -9.88 -4.37
C VAL A 50 -8.75 -9.12 -3.97
N ALA A 51 -7.84 -8.86 -4.91
CA ALA A 51 -6.61 -8.13 -4.62
C ALA A 51 -6.89 -6.68 -4.20
N SER A 52 -7.92 -6.05 -4.75
CA SER A 52 -8.34 -4.69 -4.38
C SER A 52 -9.06 -4.64 -3.03
N LYS A 53 -9.79 -5.69 -2.65
CA LYS A 53 -10.32 -5.83 -1.29
C LYS A 53 -9.18 -5.94 -0.26
N ALA A 54 -8.13 -6.69 -0.59
CA ALA A 54 -6.94 -6.76 0.25
C ALA A 54 -6.28 -5.38 0.40
N ASP A 55 -6.13 -4.61 -0.69
CA ASP A 55 -5.59 -3.24 -0.63
C ASP A 55 -6.40 -2.34 0.31
N LEU A 56 -7.74 -2.45 0.28
CA LEU A 56 -8.63 -1.68 1.15
C LEU A 56 -8.44 -2.04 2.63
N ILE A 57 -8.36 -3.34 2.95
CA ILE A 57 -8.12 -3.83 4.32
C ILE A 57 -6.75 -3.36 4.82
N ILE A 58 -5.71 -3.49 3.99
CA ILE A 58 -4.36 -3.06 4.33
C ILE A 58 -4.31 -1.55 4.53
N GLY A 59 -4.97 -0.77 3.67
CA GLY A 59 -5.10 0.68 3.81
C GLY A 59 -5.78 1.08 5.11
N ALA A 60 -6.87 0.42 5.48
CA ALA A 60 -7.56 0.67 6.75
C ALA A 60 -6.69 0.30 7.97
N TYR A 61 -5.99 -0.83 7.90
CA TYR A 61 -5.03 -1.23 8.92
C TYR A 61 -3.91 -0.19 9.07
N LEU A 62 -3.34 0.30 7.96
CA LEU A 62 -2.26 1.29 7.99
C LEU A 62 -2.71 2.63 8.55
N LEU A 63 -3.95 3.04 8.25
CA LEU A 63 -4.54 4.22 8.87
C LEU A 63 -4.55 4.08 10.40
N ILE A 64 -4.98 2.91 10.90
CA ILE A 64 -5.03 2.63 12.34
C ILE A 64 -3.61 2.61 12.94
N SER A 65 -2.65 1.99 12.26
CA SER A 65 -1.24 1.97 12.67
C SER A 65 -0.63 3.36 12.77
N ILE A 66 -0.89 4.24 11.80
CA ILE A 66 -0.40 5.63 11.82
C ILE A 66 -1.05 6.44 12.95
N LEU A 67 -2.34 6.23 13.24
CA LEU A 67 -3.05 6.97 14.28
C LEU A 67 -2.66 6.54 15.70
N LEU A 68 -2.33 5.27 15.88
CA LEU A 68 -1.97 4.67 17.17
C LEU A 68 -0.46 4.47 17.35
N ASP A 69 0.35 4.88 16.36
CA ASP A 69 1.81 4.86 16.37
C ASP A 69 2.39 3.47 16.71
N PHE A 70 1.84 2.40 16.10
CA PHE A 70 2.37 1.05 16.29
C PHE A 70 3.00 0.48 15.03
N HIS A 71 4.21 -0.05 15.19
CA HIS A 71 5.04 -0.62 14.13
C HIS A 71 5.22 -2.11 14.38
N ILE A 72 4.42 -2.95 13.71
CA ILE A 72 4.45 -4.40 13.91
C ILE A 72 4.89 -5.14 12.66
N PHE A 73 5.25 -6.41 12.83
CA PHE A 73 5.73 -7.30 11.78
C PHE A 73 4.85 -7.33 10.51
N LEU A 74 3.55 -7.04 10.65
CA LEU A 74 2.62 -6.92 9.53
C LEU A 74 3.08 -5.91 8.45
N HIS A 75 3.81 -4.85 8.80
CA HIS A 75 4.31 -3.89 7.81
C HIS A 75 5.25 -4.54 6.79
N TYR A 76 6.11 -5.46 7.23
CA TYR A 76 6.98 -6.22 6.34
C TYR A 76 6.18 -7.15 5.43
N VAL A 77 5.17 -7.82 5.98
CA VAL A 77 4.28 -8.71 5.21
C VAL A 77 3.54 -7.93 4.12
N PHE A 78 3.00 -6.75 4.46
CA PHE A 78 2.31 -5.90 3.49
C PHE A 78 3.24 -5.28 2.46
N ALA A 79 4.46 -4.89 2.85
CA ALA A 79 5.46 -4.42 1.90
C ALA A 79 5.81 -5.53 0.88
N ILE A 80 6.03 -6.76 1.32
CA ILE A 80 6.28 -7.90 0.44
C ILE A 80 5.09 -8.14 -0.49
N TYR A 81 3.86 -8.12 0.04
CA TYR A 81 2.64 -8.26 -0.77
C TYR A 81 2.56 -7.20 -1.88
N PHE A 82 2.82 -5.92 -1.57
CA PHE A 82 2.78 -4.85 -2.57
C PHE A 82 3.91 -4.96 -3.60
N VAL A 83 5.12 -5.35 -3.19
CA VAL A 83 6.22 -5.60 -4.14
C VAL A 83 5.86 -6.74 -5.08
N GLN A 84 5.36 -7.86 -4.55
CA GLN A 84 4.93 -9.00 -5.35
C GLN A 84 3.84 -8.58 -6.34
N LYS A 85 2.84 -7.83 -5.86
CA LYS A 85 1.74 -7.33 -6.69
C LYS A 85 2.20 -6.37 -7.78
N ALA A 86 3.11 -5.46 -7.46
CA ALA A 86 3.72 -4.54 -8.41
C ALA A 86 4.47 -5.30 -9.51
N ILE A 87 5.28 -6.29 -9.15
CA ILE A 87 5.99 -7.14 -10.11
C ILE A 87 5.01 -7.89 -11.01
N LEU A 88 3.98 -8.53 -10.43
CA LEU A 88 2.96 -9.25 -11.20
C LEU A 88 2.18 -8.34 -12.16
N SER A 89 2.04 -7.06 -11.82
CA SER A 89 1.34 -6.07 -12.66
C SER A 89 2.19 -5.56 -13.83
N LEU A 90 3.50 -5.89 -13.86
CA LEU A 90 4.45 -5.52 -14.93
C LEU A 90 4.67 -6.64 -15.96
N PHE A 91 4.17 -7.85 -15.72
CA PHE A 91 4.22 -9.00 -16.64
C PHE A 91 2.86 -9.22 -17.30
#